data_AF-A0A2V8URY9-F1
#
_entry.id   AF-A0A2V8URY9-F1
#
_cell.length_a   1.000
_cell.length_b   1.000
_cell.length_c   1.000
_cell.angle_alpha   90.00
_cell.angle_beta   90.00
_cell.angle_gamma   90.00
#
_symmetry.space_group_name_H-M   'P 1'
#
loop_
_entity.id
_entity.type
_entity.pdbx_description
1 polymer ?
#
loop_
_entity_poly.entity_id
_entity_poly.type
_entity_poly.pdbx_seq_one_letter_code
_entity_poly.pdbx_strand_id
1 'polypeptide(L)' 'MVLKNKAPAAVILSVRAFKALLDEMDDPRMETVARKRLRSLSSVKTANHRAMMRRFAGE' A
#
# COMPACT_ATOMS: atom_id res chain seq x y z
N MET A 1 1.95 1.81 27.87
CA MET A 1 1.06 2.90 27.45
C MET A 1 1.34 4.10 28.34
N VAL A 2 1.54 5.28 27.76
CA VAL A 2 1.75 6.54 28.47
C VAL A 2 0.41 7.24 28.58
N LEU A 3 0.03 7.62 29.80
CA LEU A 3 -1.19 8.38 30.09
C LEU A 3 -0.83 9.86 30.29
N LYS A 4 -1.66 10.77 29.78
CA LYS A 4 -1.63 12.20 30.09
C LYS A 4 -3.04 12.66 30.41
N ASN A 5 -3.23 13.37 31.52
CA ASN A 5 -4.54 13.87 31.96
C ASN A 5 -5.62 12.78 32.02
N LYS A 6 -5.28 11.59 32.54
CA LYS A 6 -6.16 10.40 32.62
C LYS A 6 -6.64 9.85 31.26
N ALA A 7 -6.04 10.28 30.16
CA ALA A 7 -6.31 9.75 28.82
C ALA A 7 -5.05 9.07 28.24
N PRO A 8 -5.19 8.03 27.38
CA PRO A 8 -4.08 7.46 26.64
C PRO A 8 -3.46 8.51 25.72
N ALA A 9 -2.17 8.78 25.92
CA ALA A 9 -1.43 9.76 25.12
C ALA A 9 -0.45 9.08 24.15
N ALA A 10 0.10 7.92 24.52
CA ALA A 10 0.93 7.12 23.63
C ALA A 10 0.90 5.64 24.00
N VAL A 11 1.21 4.78 23.02
CA VAL A 11 1.44 3.34 23.25
C VAL A 11 2.90 3.06 22.97
N ILE A 12 3.54 2.29 23.87
CA ILE A 12 4.93 1.85 23.68
C ILE A 12 4.85 0.45 23.11
N LEU A 13 5.51 0.26 21.97
CA LEU A 13 5.58 -1.00 21.23
C LEU A 13 7.03 -1.24 20.84
N SER A 14 7.42 -2.51 20.72
CA SER A 14 8.70 -2.84 20.13
C SER A 14 8.71 -2.41 18.65
N VAL A 15 9.89 -2.03 18.15
CA VAL A 15 10.05 -1.67 16.72
C VAL A 15 9.58 -2.82 15.82
N ARG A 16 9.78 -4.08 16.24
CA ARG A 16 9.32 -5.27 15.52
C ARG A 16 7.79 -5.32 15.43
N ALA A 17 7.09 -5.13 16.56
CA ALA A 17 5.63 -5.14 16.58
C ALA A 17 5.05 -3.97 15.76
N PHE A 18 5.68 -2.80 15.82
CA PHE A 18 5.29 -1.66 14.99
C PHE A 18 5.39 -1.97 13.49
N LYS A 19 6.53 -2.53 13.05
CA LYS A 19 6.73 -2.89 11.64
C LYS A 19 5.74 -3.95 11.17
N ALA A 20 5.52 -4.99 11.97
CA ALA A 20 4.55 -6.03 11.64
C ALA A 20 3.13 -5.47 11.43
N LEU A 21 2.70 -4.52 12.28
CA LEU A 21 1.40 -3.86 12.12
C LEU A 21 1.34 -2.98 10.86
N LEU A 22 2.43 -2.30 10.50
CA LEU A 22 2.48 -1.52 9.25
C LEU A 22 2.40 -2.44 8.03
N ASP A 23 3.17 -3.53 8.02
CA ASP A 23 3.17 -4.50 6.92
C ASP A 23 1.78 -5.14 6.74
N GLU A 24 1.13 -5.52 7.84
CA GLU A 24 -0.23 -6.07 7.84
C GLU A 24 -1.28 -5.04 7.40
N MET A 25 -1.08 -3.74 7.66
CA MET A 25 -1.98 -2.70 7.17
C MET A 25 -1.78 -2.37 5.68
N ASP A 26 -0.59 -2.60 5.13
CA ASP A 26 -0.27 -2.33 3.73
C ASP A 26 -0.83 -3.40 2.79
N ASP A 27 -0.92 -4.65 3.23
CA ASP A 27 -1.45 -5.75 2.42
C ASP A 27 -2.96 -5.56 2.02
N PRO A 28 -3.90 -5.27 2.95
CA PRO A 28 -5.29 -4.95 2.62
C PRO A 28 -5.45 -3.72 1.74
N ARG A 29 -4.53 -2.75 1.87
CA ARG A 29 -4.49 -1.55 1.02
C ARG A 29 -4.09 -1.92 -0.40
N MET A 30 -3.05 -2.75 -0.56
CA MET A 30 -2.63 -3.29 -1.86
C MET A 30 -3.79 -4.04 -2.53
N GLU A 31 -4.50 -4.88 -1.78
CA GLU A 31 -5.66 -5.64 -2.30
C GLU A 31 -6.79 -4.71 -2.76
N THR A 32 -7.14 -3.71 -1.94
CA THR A 32 -8.19 -2.74 -2.26
C THR A 32 -7.83 -1.92 -3.51
N VAL A 33 -6.57 -1.47 -3.61
CA VAL A 33 -6.06 -0.74 -4.77
C VAL A 33 -6.05 -1.62 -6.01
N ALA A 34 -5.61 -2.87 -5.91
CA ALA A 34 -5.61 -3.83 -7.00
C ALA A 34 -7.04 -4.07 -7.51
N ARG A 35 -7.99 -4.31 -6.60
CA ARG A 35 -9.40 -4.51 -6.91
C ARG A 35 -10.02 -3.29 -7.59
N LYS A 36 -9.70 -2.07 -7.12
CA LYS A 36 -10.15 -0.82 -7.74
C LYS A 36 -9.58 -0.67 -9.15
N ARG A 37 -8.28 -0.92 -9.33
CA ARG A 37 -7.60 -0.86 -10.63
C ARG A 37 -8.22 -1.84 -11.62
N LEU A 38 -8.42 -3.10 -11.22
CA LEU A 38 -9.07 -4.14 -12.03
C LEU A 38 -10.49 -3.77 -12.44
N ARG A 39 -11.31 -3.22 -11.51
CA ARG A 39 -12.68 -2.76 -11.83
C ARG A 39 -12.68 -1.59 -12.82
N SER A 40 -11.67 -0.74 -12.77
CA SER A 40 -11.52 0.41 -13.67
C SER A 40 -10.69 0.10 -14.93
N LEU A 41 -10.30 -1.16 -15.12
CA LEU A 41 -9.41 -1.58 -16.21
C LEU A 41 -10.20 -1.55 -17.52
N SER A 42 -9.90 -0.59 -18.39
CA SER A 42 -10.40 -0.53 -19.76
C SER A 42 -9.27 -0.82 -20.75
N SER A 43 -9.62 -1.35 -21.94
CA SER A 43 -8.66 -1.63 -23.03
C SER A 43 -7.84 -0.40 -23.45
N VAL A 44 -8.35 0.81 -23.18
CA VAL A 44 -7.71 2.10 -23.46
C VAL A 44 -6.57 2.40 -22.46
N LYS A 45 -6.62 1.83 -21.25
CA LYS A 45 -5.62 2.05 -20.18
C LYS A 45 -4.63 0.89 -20.02
N THR A 46 -4.73 -0.15 -20.85
CA THR A 46 -3.83 -1.30 -20.83
C THR A 46 -2.75 -1.16 -21.90
N ALA A 47 -1.48 -1.26 -21.52
CA ALA A 47 -0.37 -1.33 -22.46
C ALA A 47 0.04 -2.80 -22.66
N ASN A 48 0.22 -3.21 -23.92
CA ASN A 48 0.81 -4.51 -24.21
C ASN A 48 2.33 -4.49 -23.98
N HIS A 49 2.95 -5.67 -23.95
CA HIS A 49 4.37 -5.82 -23.65
C HIS A 49 5.28 -4.94 -24.52
N ARG A 50 5.01 -4.87 -25.83
CA ARG A 50 5.76 -4.04 -26.78
C ARG A 50 5.61 -2.54 -26.49
N ALA A 51 4.40 -2.09 -26.15
CA ALA A 51 4.13 -0.70 -25.78
C ALA A 51 4.79 -0.31 -24.44
N MET A 52 4.86 -1.24 -23.48
CA MET A 52 5.58 -1.06 -22.21
C MET A 52 7.08 -0.90 -22.45
N MET A 53 7.69 -1.80 -23.23
CA MET A 53 9.12 -1.73 -23.53
C MET A 53 9.48 -0.44 -24.27
N ARG A 54 8.68 -0.03 -25.25
CA ARG A 54 8.88 1.25 -25.95
C ARG A 54 8.81 2.47 -25.02
N ARG A 55 8.03 2.41 -23.93
CA ARG A 55 7.79 3.55 -23.05
C ARG A 55 8.80 3.66 -21.90
N PHE A 56 9.35 2.53 -21.44
CA PHE A 56 10.13 2.48 -20.21
C PHE A 56 11.51 1.83 -20.36
N ALA A 57 11.78 1.09 -21.44
CA ALA A 57 13.08 0.41 -21.60
C ALA A 57 14.20 1.33 -22.12
N GLY A 58 13.88 2.56 -22.54
CA GLY A 58 14.87 3.56 -22.95
C GLY A 58 15.68 3.13 -24.18
N GLU A 59 15.20 3.52 -25.36
CA GLU A 59 16.07 3.91 -26.48
C GLU A 59 16.01 5.43 -26.62
#